data_AF-A0A534IZ95-F1
#
_entry.id   AF-A0A534IZ95-F1
#
_cell.length_a   1.000
_cell.length_b   1.000
_cell.length_c   1.000
_cell.angle_alpha   90.00
_cell.angle_beta   90.00
_cell.angle_gamma   90.00
#
_symmetry.space_group_name_H-M   'P 1'
#
loop_
_entity.id
_entity.type
_entity.pdbx_description
1 polymer ?
#
loop_
_entity_poly.entity_id
_entity_poly.type
_entity_poly.pdbx_seq_one_letter_code
_entity_poly.pdbx_strand_id
1 'polypeptide(L)'
;MALLCATRHLKNARHLQATAPHILPREEPPDGYASRVPFDLLGRLHAVRQDELGRYRDLAEALRRSPVPPPRATVTGSLFNGSLIFAQISFRTRSGTVSLAVSDLQTAITYATLVVLPISRYAAQYGPNQSVVSTSPILFGADVPAGRYNDQILRGWVNAIASQAKLPGNVCVMILNPRGIVNTDGDPSRGIGGYHGLANVPYCFVNAMGSGFTVADPQSLFALALSHEIAEMVVDPQANLENPEVCDPCGPNCQTPWIDYFTSGGGYLGTSQGFPPPFAYGFFINGIVKPDAATACPALAAACNYAPP
;
A
#
# COMPACT_ATOMS: atom_id res chain seq x y z
N MET A 1 -8.91 6.79 13.26
CA MET A 1 -9.01 5.33 13.04
C MET A 1 -7.96 4.98 12.00
N ALA A 2 -7.09 4.01 12.27
CA ALA A 2 -6.09 3.58 11.30
C ALA A 2 -6.78 2.81 10.16
N LEU A 3 -6.28 2.97 8.94
CA LEU A 3 -6.89 2.41 7.73
C LEU A 3 -6.08 1.20 7.25
N LEU A 4 -6.78 0.17 6.78
CA LEU A 4 -6.24 -1.08 6.27
C LEU A 4 -5.42 -0.90 4.99
N CYS A 5 -4.45 -1.78 4.80
CA CYS A 5 -3.75 -2.02 3.54
C CYS A 5 -4.49 -3.10 2.74
N ALA A 6 -4.84 -2.80 1.49
CA ALA A 6 -5.53 -3.75 0.60
C ALA A 6 -4.57 -4.62 -0.23
N THR A 7 -3.25 -4.49 -0.04
CA THR A 7 -2.25 -5.23 -0.83
C THR A 7 -2.52 -6.74 -0.83
N ARG A 8 -2.71 -7.35 0.34
CA ARG A 8 -2.97 -8.80 0.42
C ARG A 8 -4.26 -9.21 -0.30
N HIS A 9 -5.29 -8.36 -0.26
CA HIS A 9 -6.54 -8.59 -0.97
C HIS A 9 -6.31 -8.65 -2.48
N LEU A 10 -5.54 -7.70 -3.03
CA LEU A 10 -5.21 -7.66 -4.46
C LEU A 10 -4.31 -8.82 -4.88
N LYS A 11 -3.30 -9.16 -4.07
CA LYS A 11 -2.44 -10.33 -4.31
C LYS A 11 -3.27 -11.62 -4.41
N ASN A 12 -4.17 -11.84 -3.46
CA ASN A 12 -5.04 -13.00 -3.43
C ASN A 12 -6.05 -12.99 -4.61
N ALA A 13 -6.57 -11.82 -4.98
CA ALA A 13 -7.45 -11.67 -6.14
C ALA A 13 -6.75 -12.03 -7.46
N ARG A 14 -5.53 -11.54 -7.66
CA ARG A 14 -4.72 -11.83 -8.85
C ARG A 14 -4.35 -13.31 -8.95
N HIS A 15 -4.06 -13.96 -7.82
CA HIS A 15 -3.86 -15.42 -7.78
C HIS A 15 -5.10 -16.17 -8.28
N LEU A 16 -6.28 -15.79 -7.80
CA LEU A 16 -7.54 -16.38 -8.27
C LEU A 16 -7.86 -16.03 -9.73
N GLN A 17 -7.54 -14.83 -10.22
CA GLN A 17 -7.69 -14.51 -11.65
C GLN A 17 -6.83 -15.42 -12.53
N ALA A 18 -5.61 -15.74 -12.08
CA ALA A 18 -4.70 -16.60 -12.81
C ALA A 18 -5.12 -18.08 -12.78
N THR A 19 -5.63 -18.55 -11.64
CA THR A 19 -5.86 -19.98 -11.39
C THR A 19 -7.31 -20.42 -11.49
N ALA A 20 -8.26 -19.50 -11.29
CA ALA A 20 -9.70 -19.72 -11.30
C ALA A 20 -10.47 -18.55 -11.95
N PRO A 21 -10.24 -18.27 -13.26
CA PRO A 21 -10.83 -17.12 -13.95
C PRO A 21 -12.36 -17.15 -14.06
N HIS A 22 -12.99 -18.30 -13.79
CA HIS A 22 -14.45 -18.42 -13.71
C HIS A 22 -15.03 -17.83 -12.40
N ILE A 23 -14.21 -17.69 -11.36
CA ILE A 23 -14.57 -17.05 -10.08
C ILE A 23 -14.21 -15.56 -10.14
N LEU A 24 -12.95 -15.27 -10.48
CA LEU A 24 -12.45 -13.91 -10.67
C LEU A 24 -12.02 -13.72 -12.13
N PRO A 25 -12.82 -13.03 -12.96
CA PRO A 25 -12.52 -12.87 -14.38
C PRO A 25 -11.22 -12.09 -14.59
N ARG A 26 -10.57 -12.34 -15.75
CA ARG A 26 -9.35 -11.63 -16.16
C ARG A 26 -9.56 -10.12 -16.28
N GLU A 27 -10.73 -9.72 -16.77
CA GLU A 27 -11.17 -8.34 -16.72
C GLU A 27 -11.81 -8.10 -15.35
N GLU A 28 -11.22 -7.19 -14.60
CA GLU A 28 -11.67 -6.79 -13.27
C GLU A 28 -13.06 -6.15 -13.34
N PRO A 29 -14.01 -6.59 -12.48
CA PRO A 29 -15.33 -5.97 -12.42
C PRO A 29 -15.24 -4.47 -12.14
N PRO A 30 -16.16 -3.64 -12.68
CA PRO A 30 -16.20 -2.20 -12.37
C PRO A 30 -16.31 -1.87 -10.88
N ASP A 31 -16.89 -2.77 -10.08
CA ASP A 31 -17.05 -2.64 -8.64
C ASP A 31 -15.89 -3.28 -7.83
N GLY A 32 -14.80 -3.62 -8.50
CA GLY A 32 -13.60 -4.24 -7.92
C GLY A 32 -13.76 -5.73 -7.61
N TYR A 33 -12.69 -6.37 -7.14
CA TYR A 33 -12.68 -7.81 -6.83
C TYR A 33 -13.64 -8.21 -5.72
N ALA A 34 -13.88 -7.29 -4.79
CA ALA A 34 -14.77 -7.49 -3.66
C ALA A 34 -16.25 -7.72 -4.07
N SER A 35 -16.61 -7.38 -5.32
CA SER A 35 -17.95 -7.66 -5.88
C SER A 35 -18.19 -9.14 -6.18
N ARG A 36 -17.13 -9.95 -6.23
CA ARG A 36 -17.17 -11.39 -6.53
C ARG A 36 -16.81 -12.26 -5.33
N VAL A 37 -15.78 -11.84 -4.59
CA VAL A 37 -15.33 -12.52 -3.36
C VAL A 37 -15.38 -11.48 -2.24
N PRO A 38 -16.12 -11.70 -1.13
CA PRO A 38 -16.22 -10.71 -0.06
C PRO A 38 -14.84 -10.24 0.42
N PHE A 39 -14.73 -8.94 0.71
CA PHE A 39 -13.47 -8.30 1.07
C PHE A 39 -12.73 -9.04 2.20
N ASP A 40 -13.38 -9.26 3.35
CA ASP A 40 -12.76 -9.95 4.49
C ASP A 40 -12.31 -11.38 4.17
N LEU A 41 -13.03 -12.07 3.27
CA LEU A 41 -12.64 -13.40 2.80
C LEU A 41 -11.43 -13.31 1.88
N LEU A 42 -11.43 -12.33 0.96
CA LEU A 42 -10.37 -12.09 0.01
C LEU A 42 -9.03 -11.79 0.71
N GLY A 43 -9.03 -11.03 1.80
CA GLY A 43 -7.82 -10.72 2.58
C GLY A 43 -7.17 -11.93 3.25
N ARG A 44 -7.96 -12.97 3.56
CA ARG A 44 -7.51 -14.14 4.34
C ARG A 44 -7.59 -15.47 3.60
N LEU A 45 -7.67 -15.47 2.26
CA LEU A 45 -7.79 -16.70 1.47
C LEU A 45 -6.67 -17.73 1.72
N HIS A 46 -5.50 -17.28 2.14
CA HIS A 46 -4.38 -18.15 2.50
C HIS A 46 -4.56 -18.90 3.84
N ALA A 47 -5.48 -18.44 4.69
CA ALA A 47 -5.72 -18.97 6.03
C ALA A 47 -7.14 -19.53 6.22
N VAL A 48 -8.01 -19.39 5.22
CA VAL A 48 -9.41 -19.85 5.32
C VAL A 48 -9.47 -21.38 5.34
N ARG A 49 -10.22 -21.93 6.29
CA ARG A 49 -10.45 -23.38 6.37
C ARG A 49 -11.54 -23.81 5.40
N GLN A 50 -11.49 -25.07 4.95
CA GLN A 50 -12.42 -25.60 3.95
C GLN A 50 -13.88 -25.62 4.41
N ASP A 51 -14.13 -25.80 5.70
CA ASP A 51 -15.47 -25.76 6.30
C ASP A 51 -16.08 -24.34 6.29
N GLU A 52 -15.26 -23.30 6.38
CA GLU A 52 -15.70 -21.89 6.28
C GLU A 52 -16.15 -21.51 4.85
N LEU A 53 -15.74 -22.27 3.84
CA LEU A 53 -16.10 -22.06 2.44
C LEU A 53 -17.36 -22.81 2.01
N GLY A 54 -18.15 -23.36 2.94
CA GLY A 54 -19.34 -24.16 2.61
C GLY A 54 -20.37 -23.47 1.70
N ARG A 55 -20.41 -22.13 1.73
CA ARG A 55 -21.26 -21.29 0.86
C ARG A 55 -20.62 -20.90 -0.47
N TYR A 56 -19.33 -21.16 -0.65
CA TYR A 56 -18.54 -20.80 -1.83
C TYR A 56 -17.90 -22.07 -2.43
N ARG A 57 -18.72 -23.00 -2.91
CA ARG A 57 -18.26 -24.34 -3.35
C ARG A 57 -17.19 -24.26 -4.44
N ASP A 58 -17.39 -23.42 -5.45
CA ASP A 58 -16.44 -23.26 -6.55
C ASP A 58 -15.11 -22.68 -6.05
N LEU A 59 -15.17 -21.72 -5.12
CA LEU A 59 -13.98 -21.15 -4.47
C LEU A 59 -13.24 -22.18 -3.62
N ALA A 60 -13.97 -23.02 -2.88
CA ALA A 60 -13.38 -24.10 -2.10
C ALA A 60 -12.64 -25.09 -3.01
N GLU A 61 -13.25 -25.46 -4.14
CA GLU A 61 -12.63 -26.36 -5.11
C GLU A 61 -11.40 -25.72 -5.79
N ALA A 62 -11.51 -24.45 -6.21
CA ALA A 62 -10.39 -23.70 -6.77
C ALA A 62 -9.19 -23.65 -5.81
N LEU A 63 -9.43 -23.33 -4.53
CA LEU A 63 -8.38 -23.24 -3.51
C LEU A 63 -7.79 -24.60 -3.14
N ARG A 64 -8.53 -25.72 -3.27
CA ARG A 64 -7.95 -27.07 -3.13
C ARG A 64 -6.97 -27.38 -4.26
N ARG A 65 -7.29 -26.96 -5.48
CA ARG A 65 -6.46 -27.20 -6.67
C ARG A 65 -5.25 -26.27 -6.72
N SER A 66 -5.43 -25.01 -6.32
CA SER A 66 -4.41 -23.97 -6.36
C SER A 66 -4.47 -23.11 -5.09
N PRO A 67 -3.90 -23.58 -3.97
CA PRO A 67 -3.89 -22.83 -2.72
C PRO A 67 -3.20 -21.47 -2.88
N VAL A 68 -3.70 -20.46 -2.17
CA VAL A 68 -3.02 -19.15 -2.09
C VAL A 68 -1.82 -19.29 -1.14
N PRO A 69 -0.60 -18.90 -1.56
CA PRO A 69 0.57 -18.89 -0.68
C PRO A 69 0.32 -18.09 0.62
N PRO A 70 0.77 -18.60 1.79
CA PRO A 70 0.74 -17.86 3.05
C PRO A 70 1.77 -16.72 3.05
N PRO A 71 1.66 -15.73 3.97
CA PRO A 71 2.73 -14.76 4.19
C PRO A 71 4.07 -15.48 4.46
N ARG A 72 5.17 -14.88 4.02
CA ARG A 72 6.52 -15.43 4.17
C ARG A 72 7.31 -14.63 5.18
N ALA A 73 8.29 -15.26 5.82
CA ALA A 73 9.24 -14.59 6.72
C ALA A 73 10.49 -14.08 5.98
N THR A 74 10.81 -14.72 4.86
CA THR A 74 12.03 -14.51 4.10
C THR A 74 11.73 -13.94 2.73
N VAL A 75 12.51 -12.95 2.33
CA VAL A 75 12.55 -12.45 0.96
C VAL A 75 13.10 -13.52 0.02
N THR A 76 12.47 -13.69 -1.14
CA THR A 76 12.99 -14.55 -2.22
C THR A 76 13.31 -13.77 -3.49
N GLY A 77 12.70 -12.61 -3.71
CA GLY A 77 13.00 -11.70 -4.82
C GLY A 77 13.95 -10.56 -4.43
N SER A 78 14.26 -9.67 -5.38
CA SER A 78 14.99 -8.43 -5.07
C SER A 78 14.08 -7.43 -4.35
N LEU A 79 14.63 -6.70 -3.38
CA LEU A 79 13.98 -5.51 -2.83
C LEU A 79 14.06 -4.35 -3.83
N PHE A 80 13.27 -3.32 -3.58
CA PHE A 80 13.26 -2.13 -4.43
C PHE A 80 14.62 -1.40 -4.38
N ASN A 81 15.11 -1.05 -5.57
CA ASN A 81 16.30 -0.22 -5.74
C ASN A 81 16.06 0.81 -6.85
N GLY A 82 15.69 2.02 -6.46
CA GLY A 82 15.49 3.11 -7.40
C GLY A 82 14.72 4.30 -6.83
N SER A 83 13.86 4.89 -7.65
CA SER A 83 13.25 6.19 -7.36
C SER A 83 11.73 6.09 -7.17
N LEU A 84 11.21 6.74 -6.14
CA LEU A 84 9.79 7.02 -5.97
C LEU A 84 9.45 8.32 -6.70
N ILE A 85 8.44 8.32 -7.57
CA ILE A 85 7.97 9.52 -8.26
C ILE A 85 6.48 9.69 -8.09
N PHE A 86 6.05 10.88 -7.70
CA PHE A 86 4.63 11.17 -7.53
C PHE A 86 3.98 11.54 -8.86
N ALA A 87 2.77 11.03 -9.08
CA ALA A 87 1.90 11.49 -10.16
C ALA A 87 0.94 12.55 -9.62
N GLN A 88 0.93 13.74 -10.23
CA GLN A 88 -0.08 14.75 -10.00
C GLN A 88 -1.24 14.51 -10.99
N ILE A 89 -2.25 13.78 -10.52
CA ILE A 89 -3.38 13.37 -11.36
C ILE A 89 -4.51 14.39 -11.30
N SER A 90 -4.97 14.80 -12.48
CA SER A 90 -6.22 15.54 -12.67
C SER A 90 -7.31 14.60 -13.17
N PHE A 91 -8.29 14.31 -12.32
CA PHE A 91 -9.40 13.40 -12.60
C PHE A 91 -10.56 14.16 -13.25
N ARG A 92 -10.87 13.85 -14.51
CA ARG A 92 -12.01 14.44 -15.23
C ARG A 92 -13.27 13.62 -14.95
N THR A 93 -14.23 14.23 -14.26
CA THR A 93 -15.55 13.66 -14.00
C THR A 93 -16.61 14.38 -14.83
N ARG A 94 -17.85 13.90 -14.83
CA ARG A 94 -18.98 14.63 -15.43
C ARG A 94 -19.25 15.98 -14.77
N SER A 95 -18.85 16.16 -13.51
CA SER A 95 -19.10 17.38 -12.74
C SER A 95 -17.92 18.36 -12.75
N GLY A 96 -16.81 18.02 -13.40
CA GLY A 96 -15.62 18.86 -13.49
C GLY A 96 -14.33 18.09 -13.24
N THR A 97 -13.27 18.80 -12.85
CA THR A 97 -11.97 18.21 -12.54
C THR A 97 -11.76 18.14 -11.02
N VAL A 98 -11.33 16.98 -10.54
CA VAL A 98 -10.92 16.76 -9.14
C VAL A 98 -9.43 16.44 -9.12
N SER A 99 -8.68 17.03 -8.19
CA SER A 99 -7.25 16.76 -8.00
C SER A 99 -6.85 17.03 -6.55
N LEU A 100 -5.77 16.40 -6.10
CA LEU A 100 -5.12 16.81 -4.86
C LEU A 100 -4.56 18.23 -5.01
N ALA A 101 -4.62 19.04 -3.95
CA ALA A 101 -4.00 20.36 -3.95
C ALA A 101 -2.48 20.23 -4.16
N VAL A 102 -1.90 21.15 -4.93
CA VAL A 102 -0.45 21.16 -5.21
C VAL A 102 0.37 21.26 -3.92
N SER A 103 -0.09 22.05 -2.94
CA SER A 103 0.55 22.16 -1.63
C SER A 103 0.55 20.84 -0.87
N ASP A 104 -0.56 20.10 -0.89
CA ASP A 104 -0.68 18.82 -0.19
C ASP A 104 0.21 17.76 -0.85
N LEU A 105 0.26 17.74 -2.19
CA LEU A 105 1.18 16.87 -2.92
C LEU A 105 2.64 17.18 -2.59
N GLN A 106 3.01 18.46 -2.55
CA GLN A 106 4.37 18.87 -2.19
C GLN A 106 4.73 18.49 -0.76
N THR A 107 3.79 18.59 0.18
CA THR A 107 3.96 18.11 1.55
C THR A 107 4.18 16.60 1.57
N ALA A 108 3.41 15.82 0.81
CA ALA A 108 3.59 14.38 0.74
C ALA A 108 4.93 13.96 0.11
N ILE A 109 5.40 14.68 -0.91
CA ILE A 109 6.75 14.50 -1.49
C ILE A 109 7.83 14.81 -0.44
N THR A 110 7.67 15.89 0.31
CA THR A 110 8.61 16.30 1.37
C THR A 110 8.65 15.26 2.48
N TYR A 111 7.48 14.78 2.93
CA TYR A 111 7.36 13.68 3.88
C TYR A 111 8.03 12.41 3.36
N ALA A 112 7.73 11.99 2.12
CA ALA A 112 8.32 10.81 1.49
C ALA A 112 9.86 10.89 1.49
N THR A 113 10.41 12.07 1.18
CA THR A 113 11.87 12.32 1.17
C THR A 113 12.49 12.08 2.54
N LEU A 114 11.79 12.40 3.62
CA LEU A 114 12.27 12.16 4.99
C LEU A 114 12.18 10.69 5.39
N VAL A 115 11.09 10.00 5.04
CA VAL A 115 10.81 8.63 5.53
C VAL A 115 11.53 7.54 4.76
N VAL A 116 11.92 7.76 3.50
CA VAL A 116 12.63 6.71 2.72
C VAL A 116 13.93 6.27 3.39
N LEU A 117 14.62 7.15 4.13
CA LEU A 117 15.85 6.80 4.83
C LEU A 117 15.62 5.81 5.99
N PRO A 118 14.78 6.10 7.00
CA PRO A 118 14.50 5.13 8.06
C PRO A 118 13.82 3.87 7.53
N ILE A 119 12.92 3.96 6.54
CA ILE A 119 12.33 2.78 5.89
C ILE A 119 13.42 1.89 5.27
N SER A 120 14.37 2.48 4.52
CA SER A 120 15.46 1.73 3.90
C SER A 120 16.36 1.04 4.93
N ARG A 121 16.58 1.65 6.10
CA ARG A 121 17.33 1.04 7.22
C ARG A 121 16.62 -0.17 7.80
N TYR A 122 15.32 -0.07 8.08
CA TYR A 122 14.55 -1.24 8.52
C TYR A 122 14.53 -2.35 7.46
N ALA A 123 14.29 -1.98 6.19
CA ALA A 123 14.27 -2.90 5.06
C ALA A 123 15.63 -3.58 4.81
N ALA A 124 16.75 -2.98 5.24
CA ALA A 124 18.08 -3.57 5.10
C ALA A 124 18.23 -4.90 5.87
N GLN A 125 17.38 -5.15 6.87
CA GLN A 125 17.31 -6.44 7.57
C GLN A 125 16.78 -7.58 6.67
N TYR A 126 16.02 -7.23 5.63
CA TYR A 126 15.43 -8.18 4.67
C TYR A 126 16.30 -8.34 3.41
N GLY A 127 17.10 -7.33 3.07
CA GLY A 127 18.07 -7.39 1.98
C GLY A 127 18.55 -6.02 1.50
N PRO A 128 19.50 -5.98 0.54
CA PRO A 128 19.98 -4.74 -0.05
C PRO A 128 18.84 -4.00 -0.75
N ASN A 129 18.66 -2.73 -0.38
CA ASN A 129 17.63 -1.85 -0.96
C ASN A 129 18.16 -0.42 -1.06
N GLN A 130 17.54 0.38 -1.91
CA GLN A 130 17.80 1.81 -1.98
C GLN A 130 16.58 2.54 -2.52
N SER A 131 16.10 3.55 -1.80
CA SER A 131 14.99 4.38 -2.24
C SER A 131 15.38 5.85 -2.21
N VAL A 132 15.13 6.55 -3.31
CA VAL A 132 15.22 8.01 -3.39
C VAL A 132 13.89 8.59 -3.87
N VAL A 133 13.56 9.83 -3.52
CA VAL A 133 12.30 10.47 -3.94
C VAL A 133 12.61 11.55 -4.97
N SER A 134 11.92 11.50 -6.11
CA SER A 134 11.88 12.62 -7.05
C SER A 134 11.04 13.74 -6.48
N THR A 135 11.61 14.94 -6.40
CA THR A 135 10.90 16.15 -5.98
C THR A 135 10.01 16.75 -7.06
N SER A 136 10.14 16.27 -8.31
CA SER A 136 9.36 16.74 -9.46
C SER A 136 8.27 15.72 -9.81
N PRO A 137 6.98 16.05 -9.58
CA PRO A 137 5.89 15.14 -9.92
C PRO A 137 5.64 15.10 -11.43
N ILE A 138 5.07 13.99 -11.90
CA ILE A 138 4.61 13.84 -13.29
C ILE A 138 3.15 14.27 -13.37
N LEU A 139 2.84 15.18 -14.28
CA LEU A 139 1.46 15.58 -14.54
C LEU A 139 0.74 14.51 -15.37
N PHE A 140 -0.45 14.10 -14.96
CA PHE A 140 -1.26 13.13 -15.67
C PHE A 140 -2.74 13.49 -15.64
N GLY A 141 -3.46 13.26 -16.74
CA GLY A 141 -4.90 13.43 -16.83
C GLY A 141 -5.59 12.07 -16.89
N ALA A 142 -6.57 11.85 -16.03
CA ALA A 142 -7.32 10.59 -15.96
C ALA A 142 -8.81 10.85 -16.16
N ASP A 143 -9.46 10.09 -17.04
CA ASP A 143 -10.90 10.21 -17.27
C ASP A 143 -11.65 9.22 -16.37
N VAL A 144 -12.47 9.75 -15.46
CA VAL A 144 -13.32 8.99 -14.53
C VAL A 144 -14.72 9.60 -14.47
N PRO A 145 -15.53 9.46 -15.54
CA PRO A 145 -16.80 10.17 -15.65
C PRO A 145 -17.76 9.96 -14.48
N ALA A 146 -17.74 8.75 -13.88
CA ALA A 146 -18.56 8.38 -12.72
C ALA A 146 -17.89 8.67 -11.37
N GLY A 147 -16.69 9.27 -11.34
CA GLY A 147 -15.90 9.48 -10.13
C GLY A 147 -15.38 8.18 -9.49
N ARG A 148 -15.41 7.06 -10.22
CA ARG A 148 -15.00 5.74 -9.75
C ARG A 148 -14.12 5.03 -10.78
N TYR A 149 -13.17 4.24 -10.32
CA TYR A 149 -12.31 3.35 -11.12
C TYR A 149 -11.85 2.16 -10.26
N ASN A 150 -11.23 1.15 -10.87
CA ASN A 150 -10.74 -0.04 -10.19
C ASN A 150 -9.22 -0.20 -10.36
N ASP A 151 -8.61 -1.23 -9.77
CA ASP A 151 -7.15 -1.41 -9.81
C ASP A 151 -6.63 -1.67 -11.24
N GLN A 152 -7.37 -2.42 -12.06
CA GLN A 152 -7.01 -2.63 -13.47
C GLN A 152 -6.89 -1.30 -14.24
N ILE A 153 -7.82 -0.36 -14.05
CA ILE A 153 -7.76 0.97 -14.67
C ILE A 153 -6.54 1.74 -14.15
N LEU A 154 -6.29 1.70 -12.84
CA LEU A 154 -5.14 2.37 -12.22
C LEU A 154 -3.81 1.86 -12.78
N ARG A 155 -3.65 0.54 -12.94
CA ARG A 155 -2.45 -0.06 -13.56
C ARG A 155 -2.27 0.41 -15.00
N GLY A 156 -3.37 0.58 -15.74
CA GLY A 156 -3.37 1.21 -17.05
C GLY A 156 -2.78 2.62 -17.03
N TRP A 157 -3.17 3.45 -16.04
CA TRP A 157 -2.60 4.78 -15.87
C TRP A 157 -1.13 4.76 -15.46
N VAL A 158 -0.73 3.87 -14.54
CA VAL A 158 0.69 3.70 -14.16
C VAL A 158 1.53 3.39 -15.40
N ASN A 159 1.07 2.50 -16.27
CA ASN A 159 1.74 2.18 -17.54
C ASN A 159 1.83 3.40 -18.47
N ALA A 160 0.74 4.16 -18.59
CA ALA A 160 0.72 5.37 -19.40
C ALA A 160 1.68 6.44 -18.87
N ILE A 161 1.72 6.66 -17.56
CA ILE A 161 2.65 7.57 -16.87
C ILE A 161 4.09 7.16 -17.16
N ALA A 162 4.42 5.88 -16.93
CA ALA A 162 5.77 5.37 -17.16
C ALA A 162 6.21 5.52 -18.62
N SER A 163 5.31 5.23 -19.57
CA SER A 163 5.58 5.39 -21.00
C SER A 163 5.75 6.86 -21.40
N GLN A 164 4.85 7.75 -20.94
CA GLN A 164 4.85 9.17 -21.29
C GLN A 164 6.12 9.86 -20.79
N ALA A 165 6.52 9.58 -19.55
CA ALA A 165 7.70 10.16 -18.92
C ALA A 165 9.01 9.38 -19.20
N LYS A 166 8.95 8.29 -19.98
CA LYS A 166 10.08 7.41 -20.30
C LYS A 166 10.83 6.96 -19.03
N LEU A 167 10.07 6.57 -18.01
CA LEU A 167 10.63 6.17 -16.74
C LEU A 167 11.43 4.86 -16.89
N PRO A 168 12.60 4.76 -16.24
CA PRO A 168 13.31 3.49 -16.18
C PRO A 168 12.51 2.46 -15.37
N GLY A 169 12.79 1.17 -15.60
CA GLY A 169 12.05 0.06 -14.97
C GLY A 169 12.19 -0.05 -13.45
N ASN A 170 13.10 0.72 -12.84
CA ASN A 170 13.35 0.76 -11.40
C ASN A 170 12.70 1.97 -10.71
N VAL A 171 11.61 2.50 -11.27
CA VAL A 171 10.82 3.57 -10.65
C VAL A 171 9.57 3.00 -10.01
N CYS A 172 9.17 3.53 -8.86
CA CYS A 172 7.84 3.31 -8.30
C CYS A 172 6.98 4.57 -8.48
N VAL A 173 5.78 4.41 -9.04
CA VAL A 173 4.83 5.52 -9.21
C VAL A 173 3.96 5.65 -7.96
N MET A 174 4.02 6.81 -7.30
CA MET A 174 3.23 7.14 -6.11
C MET A 174 1.97 7.88 -6.51
N ILE A 175 0.82 7.38 -6.09
CA ILE A 175 -0.50 7.93 -6.44
C ILE A 175 -1.27 8.26 -5.16
N LEU A 176 -1.57 9.55 -4.98
CA LEU A 176 -2.45 10.03 -3.93
C LEU A 176 -3.84 10.29 -4.50
N ASN A 177 -4.84 9.54 -4.05
CA ASN A 177 -6.21 9.64 -4.50
C ASN A 177 -6.98 10.68 -3.66
N PRO A 178 -7.47 11.78 -4.25
CA PRO A 178 -8.18 12.82 -3.52
C PRO A 178 -9.58 12.37 -3.11
N ARG A 179 -10.14 13.03 -2.08
CA ARG A 179 -11.56 12.87 -1.73
C ARG A 179 -12.45 13.20 -2.93
N GLY A 180 -13.55 12.45 -3.08
CA GLY A 180 -14.51 12.61 -4.17
C GLY A 180 -14.22 11.75 -5.40
N ILE A 181 -13.08 11.06 -5.43
CA ILE A 181 -12.79 9.99 -6.39
C ILE A 181 -12.60 8.68 -5.62
N VAL A 182 -13.19 7.59 -6.12
CA VAL A 182 -13.13 6.27 -5.46
C VAL A 182 -12.42 5.27 -6.36
N ASN A 183 -11.35 4.68 -5.82
CA ASN A 183 -10.87 3.39 -6.30
C ASN A 183 -11.70 2.29 -5.63
N THR A 184 -12.35 1.40 -6.39
CA THR A 184 -13.26 0.38 -5.84
C THR A 184 -12.58 -0.72 -5.04
N ASP A 185 -11.28 -0.92 -5.26
CA ASP A 185 -10.45 -1.88 -4.55
C ASP A 185 -9.67 -1.22 -3.41
N GLY A 186 -9.53 0.11 -3.49
CA GLY A 186 -9.02 0.98 -2.43
C GLY A 186 -10.09 1.87 -1.80
N ASP A 187 -11.34 1.41 -1.65
CA ASP A 187 -12.45 2.27 -1.22
C ASP A 187 -12.28 2.70 0.26
N PRO A 188 -12.10 4.01 0.56
CA PRO A 188 -11.93 4.46 1.93
C PRO A 188 -13.18 4.22 2.80
N SER A 189 -14.38 4.01 2.21
CA SER A 189 -15.58 3.65 2.97
C SER A 189 -15.49 2.24 3.57
N ARG A 190 -14.57 1.40 3.08
CA ARG A 190 -14.23 0.08 3.66
C ARG A 190 -13.07 0.16 4.65
N GLY A 191 -12.65 1.38 5.00
CA GLY A 191 -11.53 1.61 5.90
C GLY A 191 -10.17 1.37 5.24
N ILE A 192 -10.06 1.46 3.90
CA ILE A 192 -8.80 1.21 3.18
C ILE A 192 -8.00 2.51 3.02
N GLY A 193 -6.75 2.49 3.45
CA GLY A 193 -5.81 3.61 3.39
C GLY A 193 -4.97 3.59 2.12
N GLY A 194 -4.60 2.41 1.66
CA GLY A 194 -3.77 2.24 0.48
C GLY A 194 -3.53 0.78 0.12
N TYR A 195 -2.70 0.59 -0.90
CA TYR A 195 -2.08 -0.66 -1.28
C TYR A 195 -0.90 -0.37 -2.23
N HIS A 196 -0.04 -1.36 -2.47
CA HIS A 196 0.93 -1.33 -3.56
C HIS A 196 0.68 -2.47 -4.53
N GLY A 197 1.24 -2.34 -5.73
CA GLY A 197 1.09 -3.32 -6.79
C GLY A 197 2.15 -3.18 -7.88
N LEU A 198 2.02 -4.04 -8.89
CA LEU A 198 2.89 -4.05 -10.05
C LEU A 198 2.09 -3.83 -11.35
N ALA A 199 2.46 -2.80 -12.09
CA ALA A 199 2.09 -2.61 -13.50
C ALA A 199 3.31 -2.99 -14.36
N ASN A 200 3.72 -2.19 -15.34
CA ASN A 200 5.05 -2.32 -15.96
C ASN A 200 6.17 -1.86 -15.00
N VAL A 201 5.79 -1.08 -14.00
CA VAL A 201 6.62 -0.63 -12.89
C VAL A 201 5.83 -0.76 -11.58
N PRO A 202 6.49 -0.86 -10.41
CA PRO A 202 5.82 -0.80 -9.12
C PRO A 202 5.03 0.49 -8.94
N TYR A 203 3.97 0.44 -8.14
CA TYR A 203 3.23 1.63 -7.73
C TYR A 203 2.66 1.48 -6.32
N CYS A 204 2.48 2.62 -5.66
CA CYS A 204 1.72 2.73 -4.42
C CYS A 204 0.49 3.60 -4.66
N PHE A 205 -0.66 3.13 -4.20
CA PHE A 205 -1.91 3.87 -4.16
C PHE A 205 -2.25 4.21 -2.71
N VAL A 206 -2.56 5.47 -2.43
CA VAL A 206 -2.93 5.92 -1.08
C VAL A 206 -4.09 6.90 -1.16
N ASN A 207 -5.10 6.74 -0.31
CA ASN A 207 -6.18 7.70 -0.17
C ASN A 207 -5.72 8.91 0.67
N ALA A 208 -5.89 10.11 0.11
CA ALA A 208 -5.82 11.36 0.85
C ALA A 208 -7.13 11.55 1.63
N MET A 209 -7.08 11.37 2.96
CA MET A 209 -8.28 11.41 3.82
C MET A 209 -8.77 12.82 4.15
N GLY A 210 -8.03 13.83 3.71
CA GLY A 210 -8.31 15.24 3.94
C GLY A 210 -7.46 16.14 3.06
N SER A 211 -7.28 17.38 3.49
CA SER A 211 -6.47 18.41 2.85
C SER A 211 -5.73 19.21 3.91
N GLY A 212 -4.80 20.07 3.51
CA GLY A 212 -4.01 20.87 4.46
C GLY A 212 -2.95 20.02 5.15
N PHE A 213 -2.26 19.21 4.36
CA PHE A 213 -1.25 18.27 4.85
C PHE A 213 -0.11 19.01 5.54
N THR A 214 0.40 18.38 6.59
CA THR A 214 1.66 18.76 7.24
C THR A 214 2.55 17.52 7.30
N VAL A 215 3.87 17.70 7.34
CA VAL A 215 4.83 16.58 7.43
C VAL A 215 4.62 15.75 8.72
N ALA A 216 4.26 16.40 9.83
CA ALA A 216 3.94 15.71 11.07
C ALA A 216 2.58 14.99 11.03
N ASP A 217 1.67 15.39 10.14
CA ASP A 217 0.36 14.78 9.91
C ASP A 217 -0.39 14.32 11.18
N PRO A 218 -0.64 15.21 12.16
CA PRO A 218 -1.18 14.82 13.48
C PRO A 218 -2.62 14.28 13.42
N GLN A 219 -3.28 14.36 12.26
CA GLN A 219 -4.60 13.82 12.00
C GLN A 219 -4.56 12.50 11.20
N SER A 220 -3.36 12.02 10.84
CA SER A 220 -3.14 10.83 10.02
C SER A 220 -3.94 10.88 8.70
N LEU A 221 -3.88 12.01 7.99
CA LEU A 221 -4.59 12.22 6.73
C LEU A 221 -3.96 11.48 5.55
N PHE A 222 -2.66 11.19 5.60
CA PHE A 222 -1.94 10.52 4.52
C PHE A 222 -0.69 9.76 4.97
N ALA A 223 0.03 10.24 6.00
CA ALA A 223 1.40 9.81 6.32
C ALA A 223 1.47 8.35 6.75
N LEU A 224 0.53 7.88 7.58
CA LEU A 224 0.51 6.50 8.06
C LEU A 224 0.34 5.52 6.90
N ALA A 225 -0.66 5.75 6.03
CA ALA A 225 -0.90 4.91 4.87
C ALA A 225 0.25 5.02 3.85
N LEU A 226 0.77 6.22 3.61
CA LEU A 226 1.87 6.43 2.66
C LEU A 226 3.16 5.73 3.10
N SER A 227 3.57 5.86 4.37
CA SER A 227 4.75 5.15 4.87
C SER A 227 4.56 3.63 4.91
N HIS A 228 3.35 3.16 5.24
CA HIS A 228 3.00 1.74 5.15
C HIS A 228 3.23 1.23 3.72
N GLU A 229 2.63 1.86 2.71
CA GLU A 229 2.76 1.38 1.33
C GLU A 229 4.18 1.54 0.77
N ILE A 230 4.93 2.57 1.18
CA ILE A 230 6.34 2.70 0.80
C ILE A 230 7.14 1.54 1.40
N ALA A 231 6.99 1.25 2.69
CA ALA A 231 7.75 0.20 3.37
C ALA A 231 7.43 -1.19 2.80
N GLU A 232 6.15 -1.48 2.60
CA GLU A 232 5.72 -2.72 1.97
C GLU A 232 6.28 -2.85 0.55
N MET A 233 6.16 -1.82 -0.29
CA MET A 233 6.67 -1.84 -1.67
C MET A 233 8.20 -1.95 -1.73
N VAL A 234 8.92 -1.34 -0.79
CA VAL A 234 10.38 -1.47 -0.72
C VAL A 234 10.80 -2.94 -0.52
N VAL A 235 10.04 -3.69 0.27
CA VAL A 235 10.35 -5.11 0.53
C VAL A 235 9.72 -6.05 -0.51
N ASP A 236 8.52 -5.75 -1.00
CA ASP A 236 7.79 -6.52 -2.01
C ASP A 236 7.41 -5.68 -3.24
N PRO A 237 8.38 -5.26 -4.07
CA PRO A 237 8.08 -4.42 -5.23
C PRO A 237 7.27 -5.16 -6.32
N GLN A 238 7.24 -6.49 -6.29
CA GLN A 238 6.53 -7.30 -7.29
C GLN A 238 5.07 -7.55 -6.91
N ALA A 239 4.72 -7.43 -5.63
CA ALA A 239 3.39 -7.70 -5.10
C ALA A 239 2.81 -9.03 -5.61
N ASN A 240 3.63 -10.09 -5.60
CA ASN A 240 3.36 -11.37 -6.26
C ASN A 240 3.28 -12.57 -5.30
N LEU A 241 3.13 -12.31 -3.99
CA LEU A 241 3.07 -13.30 -2.89
C LEU A 241 4.42 -13.98 -2.55
N GLU A 242 5.54 -13.53 -3.12
CA GLU A 242 6.86 -14.12 -2.88
C GLU A 242 7.64 -13.46 -1.74
N ASN A 243 7.43 -12.16 -1.51
CA ASN A 243 8.11 -11.41 -0.46
C ASN A 243 7.18 -11.16 0.76
N PRO A 244 7.75 -10.92 1.95
CA PRO A 244 7.01 -10.69 3.19
C PRO A 244 6.15 -9.41 3.14
N GLU A 245 5.10 -9.39 3.96
CA GLU A 245 4.30 -8.19 4.25
C GLU A 245 4.78 -7.61 5.58
N VAL A 246 5.57 -6.54 5.54
CA VAL A 246 6.45 -6.13 6.66
C VAL A 246 5.83 -5.11 7.60
N CYS A 247 4.77 -4.44 7.18
CA CYS A 247 4.04 -3.47 7.97
C CYS A 247 2.75 -4.05 8.55
N ASP A 248 2.12 -4.99 7.87
CA ASP A 248 0.87 -5.64 8.31
C ASP A 248 0.95 -6.22 9.74
N PRO A 249 1.98 -7.02 10.10
CA PRO A 249 2.17 -7.53 11.47
C PRO A 249 2.16 -6.47 12.58
N CYS A 250 2.64 -5.26 12.28
CA CYS A 250 2.72 -4.12 13.19
C CYS A 250 1.63 -3.07 12.94
N GLY A 251 0.73 -3.32 11.99
CA GLY A 251 -0.16 -2.35 11.39
C GLY A 251 -1.63 -2.74 11.47
N PRO A 252 -2.50 -1.93 10.84
CA PRO A 252 -3.95 -1.97 11.01
C PRO A 252 -4.58 -3.28 10.52
N ASN A 253 -3.90 -4.02 9.65
CA ASN A 253 -4.36 -5.34 9.18
C ASN A 253 -4.37 -6.41 10.28
N CYS A 254 -3.53 -6.26 11.30
CA CYS A 254 -3.36 -7.24 12.37
C CYS A 254 -3.65 -6.69 13.77
N GLN A 255 -3.42 -5.39 14.01
CA GLN A 255 -3.56 -4.77 15.33
C GLN A 255 -3.64 -3.24 15.24
N THR A 256 -3.77 -2.57 16.39
CA THR A 256 -3.50 -1.13 16.46
C THR A 256 -2.09 -0.84 15.96
N PRO A 257 -1.88 0.13 15.05
CA PRO A 257 -0.57 0.37 14.48
C PRO A 257 0.48 0.74 15.53
N TRP A 258 1.63 0.11 15.44
CA TRP A 258 2.87 0.63 16.03
C TRP A 258 3.39 1.74 15.12
N ILE A 259 3.73 2.89 15.70
CA ILE A 259 4.15 4.07 14.97
C ILE A 259 5.53 4.49 15.47
N ASP A 260 6.51 4.50 14.56
CA ASP A 260 7.87 4.93 14.85
C ASP A 260 7.98 6.43 14.64
N TYR A 261 8.37 7.17 15.68
CA TYR A 261 8.48 8.62 15.64
C TYR A 261 9.92 9.09 15.50
N PHE A 262 10.11 10.18 14.76
CA PHE A 262 11.42 10.73 14.44
C PHE A 262 11.46 12.24 14.67
N THR A 263 12.63 12.78 14.98
CA THR A 263 12.89 14.21 14.91
C THR A 263 12.84 14.70 13.46
N SER A 264 12.77 16.01 13.24
CA SER A 264 12.87 16.60 11.89
C SER A 264 14.20 16.27 11.18
N GLY A 265 15.25 15.97 11.95
CA GLY A 265 16.54 15.50 11.43
C GLY A 265 16.64 13.99 11.20
N GLY A 266 15.55 13.23 11.39
CA GLY A 266 15.52 11.78 11.18
C GLY A 266 16.09 10.94 12.33
N GLY A 267 16.30 11.52 13.51
CA GLY A 267 16.68 10.77 14.71
C GLY A 267 15.47 10.05 15.32
N TYR A 268 15.59 8.76 15.59
CA TYR A 268 14.54 7.96 16.22
C TYR A 268 14.24 8.43 17.65
N LEU A 269 12.96 8.64 17.97
CA LEU A 269 12.48 9.10 19.27
C LEU A 269 11.86 7.97 20.10
N GLY A 270 11.29 6.97 19.44
CA GLY A 270 10.57 5.87 20.07
C GLY A 270 9.38 5.41 19.23
N THR A 271 8.89 4.21 19.53
CA THR A 271 7.65 3.69 18.96
C THR A 271 6.52 3.83 19.97
N SER A 272 5.31 4.14 19.50
CA SER A 272 4.09 4.13 20.31
C SER A 272 2.88 3.71 19.48
N GLN A 273 1.90 3.10 20.14
CA GLN A 273 0.55 2.89 19.57
C GLN A 273 -0.41 4.06 19.91
N GLY A 274 0.01 4.98 20.77
CA GLY A 274 -0.72 6.22 21.06
C GLY A 274 -0.49 7.25 19.95
N PHE A 275 -1.58 7.83 19.43
CA PHE A 275 -1.55 8.81 18.35
C PHE A 275 -2.51 9.99 18.61
N PRO A 276 -2.04 11.25 18.62
CA PRO A 276 -0.62 11.64 18.59
C PRO A 276 0.12 11.19 19.87
N PRO A 277 1.46 11.09 19.85
CA PRO A 277 2.24 10.71 21.02
C PRO A 277 2.31 11.86 22.05
N PRO A 278 2.66 11.58 23.32
CA PRO A 278 2.76 12.60 24.36
C PRO A 278 4.02 13.48 24.27
N PHE A 279 4.77 13.41 23.16
CA PHE A 279 6.02 14.14 22.93
C PHE A 279 6.04 14.77 21.53
N ALA A 280 6.88 15.78 21.35
CA ALA A 280 7.06 16.43 20.04
C ALA A 280 7.84 15.51 19.08
N TYR A 281 7.46 15.53 17.81
CA TYR A 281 8.08 14.76 16.73
C TYR A 281 8.06 15.59 15.43
N GLY A 282 8.95 15.27 14.49
CA GLY A 282 9.00 15.89 13.17
C GLY A 282 8.16 15.12 12.15
N PHE A 283 8.30 13.80 12.13
CA PHE A 283 7.53 12.89 11.28
C PHE A 283 7.45 11.51 11.94
N PHE A 284 6.66 10.61 11.34
CA PHE A 284 6.56 9.23 11.79
C PHE A 284 6.42 8.28 10.59
N ILE A 285 6.63 6.97 10.81
CA ILE A 285 6.27 5.91 9.87
C ILE A 285 5.42 4.84 10.57
N ASN A 286 4.66 4.06 9.79
CA ASN A 286 4.14 2.79 10.29
C ASN A 286 5.31 1.86 10.66
N GLY A 287 5.17 1.14 11.78
CA GLY A 287 6.18 0.19 12.24
C GLY A 287 6.46 -0.90 11.21
N ILE A 288 7.73 -1.23 11.05
CA ILE A 288 8.19 -2.31 10.18
C ILE A 288 8.66 -3.46 11.08
N VAL A 289 8.02 -4.61 10.95
CA VAL A 289 8.31 -5.78 11.78
C VAL A 289 9.74 -6.29 11.57
N LYS A 290 10.33 -6.90 12.60
CA LYS A 290 11.57 -7.68 12.44
C LYS A 290 11.35 -8.92 11.56
N PRO A 291 12.36 -9.37 10.78
CA PRO A 291 12.19 -10.49 9.84
C PRO A 291 11.68 -11.79 10.46
N ASP A 292 12.11 -12.12 11.68
CA ASP A 292 11.72 -13.34 12.40
C ASP A 292 10.24 -13.35 12.82
N ALA A 293 9.58 -12.19 12.83
CA ALA A 293 8.18 -12.02 13.16
C ALA A 293 7.30 -11.59 11.97
N ALA A 294 7.83 -11.58 10.74
CA ALA A 294 7.10 -11.10 9.55
C ALA A 294 5.85 -11.93 9.20
N THR A 295 5.73 -13.17 9.70
CA THR A 295 4.53 -13.98 9.53
C THR A 295 3.57 -13.92 10.72
N ALA A 296 3.90 -13.19 11.79
CA ALA A 296 3.08 -13.10 13.00
C ALA A 296 2.05 -11.98 12.84
N CYS A 297 0.76 -12.31 12.76
CA CYS A 297 -0.32 -11.34 12.65
C CYS A 297 -1.31 -11.53 13.81
N PRO A 298 -1.21 -10.73 14.90
CA PRO A 298 -0.24 -9.65 15.14
C PRO A 298 1.14 -10.12 15.60
N ALA A 299 2.17 -9.29 15.37
CA ALA A 299 3.50 -9.49 15.93
C ALA A 299 3.59 -8.96 17.37
N LEU A 300 4.49 -9.56 18.16
CA LEU A 300 4.77 -9.13 19.53
C LEU A 300 5.40 -7.73 19.56
N ALA A 301 5.18 -6.98 20.64
CA ALA A 301 5.68 -5.61 20.80
C ALA A 301 7.19 -5.48 20.53
N ALA A 302 8.02 -6.43 20.98
CA ALA A 302 9.47 -6.39 20.79
C ALA A 302 9.94 -6.53 19.32
N ALA A 303 9.04 -6.96 18.43
CA ALA A 303 9.27 -7.04 16.99
C ALA A 303 8.79 -5.79 16.24
N CYS A 304 8.00 -4.92 16.87
CA CYS A 304 7.46 -3.69 16.28
C CYS A 304 7.99 -2.41 16.95
N ASN A 305 8.46 -2.49 18.20
CA ASN A 305 9.00 -1.37 18.97
C ASN A 305 10.52 -1.50 19.08
N TYR A 306 11.23 -0.94 18.12
CA TYR A 306 12.69 -0.94 18.07
C TYR A 306 13.16 0.20 17.15
N ALA A 307 14.40 0.65 17.34
CA ALA A 307 14.99 1.65 16.46
C ALA A 307 15.41 1.04 15.12
N PRO A 308 15.49 1.83 14.03
CA PRO A 308 16.11 1.38 12.79
C PRO A 308 17.57 0.95 13.04
N PRO A 309 18.03 -0.17 12.45
CA PRO A 309 19.40 -0.67 12.62
C PRO A 309 20.46 0.22 11.97
#